data_AF-A0A2U3PU36-F1
#
_entry.id   AF-A0A2U3PU36-F1
#
_cell.length_a   1.000
_cell.length_b   1.000
_cell.length_c   1.000
_cell.angle_alpha   90.00
_cell.angle_beta   90.00
_cell.angle_gamma   90.00
#
_symmetry.space_group_name_H-M   'P 1'
#
loop_
_entity.id
_entity.type
_entity.pdbx_description
1 polymer ?
#
loop_
_entity_poly.entity_id
_entity_poly.type
_entity_poly.pdbx_seq_one_letter_code
_entity_poly.pdbx_strand_id
1 'polypeptide(L)'
;MRNAELYLEIASHYRAAMLKAPDPFSRWHLEILERSYRMVGESETLLERSSGFARTLVQSAPRSAERPQMLLRIVPPAATGPKSGDL
;
A
#
# COMPACT_ATOMS: atom_id res chain seq x y z
N MET A 1 -10.82 14.81 -7.11
CA MET A 1 -9.86 14.95 -6.00
C MET A 1 -9.08 13.67 -5.88
N ARG A 2 -7.77 13.73 -5.63
CA ARG A 2 -6.99 12.52 -5.34
C ARG A 2 -7.33 12.05 -3.92
N ASN A 3 -7.32 10.74 -3.67
CA ASN A 3 -7.73 10.17 -2.38
C ASN A 3 -6.91 10.75 -1.21
N ALA A 4 -5.61 10.98 -1.42
CA ALA A 4 -4.73 11.58 -0.42
C ALA A 4 -5.19 12.99 0.03
N GLU A 5 -5.56 13.85 -0.92
CA GLU A 5 -5.96 15.23 -0.65
C GLU A 5 -7.23 15.29 0.22
N LEU A 6 -8.20 14.44 -0.09
CA LEU A 6 -9.44 14.34 0.67
C LEU A 6 -9.18 13.94 2.13
N TYR A 7 -8.35 12.92 2.36
CA TYR A 7 -8.05 12.48 3.73
C TYR A 7 -7.28 13.53 4.54
N LEU A 8 -6.35 14.25 3.90
CA LEU A 8 -5.63 15.34 4.56
C LEU A 8 -6.53 16.54 4.87
N GLU A 9 -7.48 16.85 3.99
CA GLU A 9 -8.49 17.88 4.23
C GLU A 9 -9.39 17.51 5.42
N ILE A 10 -9.87 16.27 5.47
CA ILE A 10 -10.67 15.77 6.60
C ILE A 10 -9.87 15.85 7.92
N ALA A 11 -8.59 15.45 7.91
CA ALA A 11 -7.72 15.59 9.08
C ALA A 11 -7.60 17.07 9.53
N SER A 12 -7.44 17.99 8.58
CA SER A 12 -7.42 19.43 8.86
C SER A 12 -8.71 19.92 9.52
N HIS A 13 -9.88 19.44 9.08
CA HIS A 13 -11.17 19.75 9.70
C HIS A 13 -11.25 19.26 11.15
N TYR A 14 -10.80 18.03 11.43
CA TYR A 14 -10.77 17.52 12.81
C TYR A 14 -9.80 18.30 13.70
N ARG A 15 -8.65 18.70 13.17
CA ARG A 15 -7.72 19.58 13.89
C ARG A 15 -8.36 20.92 14.24
N ALA A 16 -9.08 21.53 13.29
CA ALA A 16 -9.78 22.79 13.52
C ALA A 16 -10.92 22.64 14.54
N ALA A 17 -11.66 21.54 14.51
CA ALA A 17 -12.68 21.22 15.49
C ALA A 17 -12.09 21.01 16.89
N MET A 18 -10.95 20.32 17.00
CA MET A 18 -10.25 20.04 18.25
C MET A 18 -9.85 21.33 19.00
N LEU A 19 -9.45 22.38 18.27
CA LEU A 19 -9.13 23.70 18.84
C LEU A 19 -10.35 24.42 19.44
N LYS A 20 -11.55 24.08 18.97
CA LYS A 20 -12.82 24.66 19.44
C LYS A 20 -13.53 23.78 20.47
N ALA A 21 -13.03 22.56 20.70
CA ALA A 21 -13.65 21.61 21.60
C ALA A 21 -13.49 22.05 23.07
N PRO A 22 -14.61 22.23 23.81
CA PRO A 22 -14.56 22.74 25.18
C PRO A 22 -14.14 21.65 26.18
N ASP A 23 -14.51 20.40 25.93
CA ASP A 23 -14.29 19.31 26.86
C ASP A 23 -13.12 18.39 26.46
N PRO A 24 -12.47 17.73 27.44
CA PRO A 24 -11.33 16.86 27.18
C PRO A 24 -11.66 15.62 26.34
N PHE A 25 -12.87 15.07 26.47
CA PHE A 25 -13.27 13.85 25.77
C PHE A 25 -13.40 14.12 24.26
N SER A 26 -14.13 15.17 23.89
CA SER A 26 -14.26 15.60 22.50
C SER A 26 -12.90 15.93 21.90
N ARG A 27 -12.02 16.60 22.65
CA ARG A 27 -10.65 16.91 22.18
C ARG A 27 -9.86 15.63 21.86
N TRP A 28 -9.85 14.68 22.79
CA TRP A 28 -9.19 13.39 22.60
C TRP A 28 -9.77 12.60 21.42
N HIS A 29 -11.10 12.56 21.29
CA HIS A 29 -11.75 11.84 20.20
C HIS A 29 -11.42 12.46 18.84
N LEU A 30 -11.46 13.80 18.74
CA LEU A 30 -11.09 14.54 17.54
C LEU A 30 -9.61 14.36 17.20
N GLU A 31 -8.73 14.27 18.19
CA GLU A 31 -7.31 13.97 17.98
C GLU A 31 -7.10 12.58 17.36
N ILE A 32 -7.85 11.57 17.81
CA ILE A 32 -7.78 10.22 17.22
C ILE A 32 -8.21 10.26 15.76
N LEU A 33 -9.34 10.91 15.46
CA LEU A 33 -9.83 11.02 14.09
C LEU A 33 -8.84 11.77 13.20
N GLU A 34 -8.31 12.90 13.67
CA GLU A 34 -7.29 13.68 12.97
C GLU A 34 -6.08 12.81 12.60
N ARG A 35 -5.52 12.08 13.57
CA ARG A 35 -4.36 11.22 13.36
C ARG A 35 -4.64 10.10 12.37
N SER A 36 -5.79 9.43 12.48
CA SER A 36 -6.17 8.34 11.58
C SER A 36 -6.25 8.82 10.14
N TYR A 37 -6.97 9.92 9.88
CA TYR A 37 -7.12 10.45 8.53
C TYR A 37 -5.81 10.99 7.96
N ARG A 38 -4.97 11.62 8.79
CA ARG A 38 -3.64 12.07 8.37
C ARG A 38 -2.77 10.89 7.93
N MET A 39 -2.72 9.83 8.72
CA MET A 39 -1.93 8.63 8.40
C MET A 39 -2.34 8.01 7.06
N VAL A 40 -3.65 7.92 6.81
CA VAL A 40 -4.17 7.39 5.53
C VAL A 40 -3.78 8.32 4.38
N GLY A 41 -3.97 9.64 4.51
CA GLY A 41 -3.62 10.61 3.47
C GLY A 41 -2.11 10.63 3.14
N GLU A 42 -1.26 10.53 4.15
CA GLU A 42 0.19 10.40 3.99
C GLU A 42 0.57 9.08 3.29
N SER A 43 -0.09 7.97 3.65
CA SER A 43 0.14 6.67 3.01
C SER A 43 -0.24 6.68 1.54
N GLU A 44 -1.39 7.26 1.18
CA GLU A 44 -1.82 7.44 -0.21
C GLU A 44 -0.80 8.29 -0.99
N THR A 45 -0.31 9.38 -0.38
CA THR A 45 0.74 10.23 -0.99
C THR A 45 2.01 9.44 -1.27
N LEU A 46 2.43 8.57 -0.35
CA LEU A 46 3.60 7.70 -0.52
C LEU A 46 3.37 6.65 -1.61
N LEU A 47 2.18 6.05 -1.67
CA LEU A 47 1.81 5.09 -2.71
C LEU A 47 1.79 5.74 -4.10
N GLU A 48 1.25 6.95 -4.23
CA GLU A 48 1.27 7.71 -5.48
C GLU A 48 2.71 7.96 -5.95
N ARG A 49 3.59 8.39 -5.04
CA ARG A 49 5.01 8.63 -5.33
C ARG A 49 5.74 7.34 -5.74
N SER A 50 5.51 6.26 -5.00
CA SER A 50 6.10 4.94 -5.29
C SER A 50 5.65 4.41 -6.66
N SER A 51 4.36 4.55 -6.97
CA SER A 51 3.80 4.16 -8.26
C SER A 51 4.40 4.97 -9.43
N GLY A 52 4.60 6.27 -9.23
CA GLY A 52 5.28 7.13 -10.21
C GLY A 52 6.75 6.73 -10.42
N PHE A 53 7.46 6.41 -9.34
CA PHE A 53 8.84 5.94 -9.40
C PHE A 53 8.96 4.59 -10.11
N ALA A 54 8.11 3.62 -9.77
CA ALA A 54 8.06 2.32 -10.44
C ALA A 54 7.78 2.46 -11.95
N ARG A 55 6.84 3.34 -12.33
CA ARG A 55 6.58 3.66 -13.75
C ARG A 55 7.80 4.26 -14.43
N THR A 56 8.51 5.15 -13.76
CA THR A 56 9.74 5.77 -14.28
C THR A 56 10.81 4.70 -14.51
N LEU A 57 11.03 3.80 -13.56
CA LEU A 57 11.99 2.70 -13.69
C LEU A 57 11.67 1.77 -14.87
N VAL A 58 10.39 1.41 -15.04
CA VAL A 58 9.95 0.57 -16.18
C VAL A 58 10.19 1.28 -17.53
N GLN A 59 10.03 2.60 -17.58
CA GLN A 59 10.25 3.39 -18.79
C GLN A 59 11.74 3.65 -19.08
N SER A 60 12.57 3.76 -18.04
CA SER A 60 14.00 4.01 -18.15
C SER A 60 14.83 2.73 -18.29
N ALA A 61 14.24 1.56 -18.06
CA ALA A 61 14.93 0.29 -18.29
C ALA A 61 15.34 0.22 -19.76
N PRO A 62 16.64 0.04 -20.08
CA PRO A 62 17.05 -0.14 -21.46
C PRO A 62 16.27 -1.34 -22.00
N ARG A 63 15.57 -1.15 -23.13
CA ARG A 63 15.06 -2.27 -23.93
C ARG A 63 16.28 -3.00 -24.46
N SER A 64 16.89 -3.83 -23.63
CA SER A 64 17.91 -4.77 -24.06
C SER A 64 17.19 -5.79 -24.93
N ALA A 65 17.13 -5.47 -26.21
CA ALA A 65 16.92 -6.45 -27.26
C ALA A 65 18.09 -7.43 -27.18
N GLU A 66 17.93 -8.46 -26.34
CA GLU A 66 18.49 -9.79 -26.53
C GLU A 66 17.97 -10.67 -25.40
N ARG A 67 17.08 -11.60 -25.75
CA ARG A 67 16.69 -12.71 -24.88
C ARG A 67 17.92 -13.61 -24.70
N PRO A 68 18.24 -14.02 -23.47
CA PRO A 68 18.60 -15.39 -23.23
C PRO A 68 17.40 -16.07 -22.58
N GLN A 69 16.75 -16.95 -23.35
CA GLN A 69 15.87 -17.97 -22.82
C GLN A 69 16.70 -18.96 -22.00
N MET A 70 17.02 -18.64 -20.75
CA MET A 70 17.56 -19.63 -19.83
C MET A 70 17.22 -19.21 -18.40
N LEU A 71 16.12 -19.74 -17.86
CA LEU A 71 16.02 -19.98 -16.43
C LEU A 71 14.95 -21.04 -16.11
N LEU A 72 15.51 -22.23 -15.83
CA LEU A 72 15.02 -23.31 -14.98
C LEU A 72 13.58 -23.79 -15.17
N ARG A 73 13.51 -24.91 -15.89
CA ARG A 73 12.51 -25.95 -15.69
C ARG A 73 12.60 -26.44 -14.23
N ILE A 74 11.86 -25.81 -13.32
CA ILE A 74 11.61 -26.40 -11.99
C ILE A 74 10.71 -27.60 -12.26
N VAL A 75 11.33 -28.78 -12.33
CA VAL A 75 10.61 -30.05 -12.28
C VAL A 75 10.08 -30.16 -10.85
N PRO A 76 8.76 -30.21 -10.62
CA PRO A 76 8.26 -30.51 -9.29
C PRO A 76 8.72 -31.92 -8.91
N PRO A 77 9.18 -32.16 -7.66
CA PRO A 77 9.52 -33.51 -7.22
C PRO A 77 8.27 -34.37 -7.37
N ALA A 78 8.42 -35.50 -8.06
CA ALA A 78 7.36 -36.49 -8.22
C ALA A 78 6.82 -36.84 -6.83
N ALA A 79 5.53 -36.60 -6.63
CA ALA A 79 4.81 -37.10 -5.49
C ALA A 79 4.85 -38.64 -5.53
N THR A 80 5.83 -39.24 -4.85
CA THR A 80 5.77 -40.64 -4.44
C THR A 80 4.70 -40.74 -3.35
N GLY A 81 3.44 -40.76 -3.76
CA GLY A 81 2.37 -41.27 -2.92
C GLY A 81 2.58 -42.77 -2.71
N PRO A 82 2.38 -43.29 -1.49
CA PRO A 82 2.43 -44.73 -1.26
C PRO A 82 1.33 -45.42 -2.07
N LYS A 83 1.70 -46.50 -2.77
CA LYS A 83 0.74 -47.42 -3.39
C LYS A 83 -0.15 -48.00 -2.30
N SER A 84 -1.40 -47.57 -2.25
CA SER A 84 -2.47 -48.42 -1.70
C SER A 84 -2.69 -49.56 -2.69
N GLY A 85 -2.28 -50.75 -2.26
CA GLY A 85 -2.79 -52.05 -2.66
C GLY A 85 -2.57 -52.95 -1.44
N ASP A 86 -3.41 -53.89 -1.06
CA ASP A 86 -4.74 -54.29 -1.47
C ASP A 86 -5.36 -54.95 -0.21
N LEU A 87 -6.65 -55.24 -0.29
CA LEU A 87 -7.41 -56.30 0.40
C LEU A 87 -6.64 -57.28 1.31
#